data_AF-A0A7C8GW68-F1
#
_entry.id   AF-A0A7C8GW68-F1
#
_cell.length_a   1.000
_cell.length_b   1.000
_cell.length_c   1.000
_cell.angle_alpha   90.00
_cell.angle_beta   90.00
_cell.angle_gamma   90.00
#
_symmetry.space_group_name_H-M   'P 1'
#
loop_
_entity.id
_entity.type
_entity.pdbx_description
1 polymer ?
#
loop_
_entity_poly.entity_id
_entity_poly.type
_entity_poly.pdbx_seq_one_letter_code
_entity_poly.pdbx_strand_id
1 'polypeptide(L)'
;MDLGQFIHSEHQLIFIIISFLIAYTASITSIDSAKQIHLSNGLIKHAWILTGGAVLGIGIWSMHFVSMLSYPFSEQAYFDKAMSAYSVIIAVLSCVIGFYSITFMKHKLLALFLGGITIGTGTFGMHYIGMSAMKSV
;
A
#
# COMPACT_ATOMS: atom_id res chain seq x y z
N MET A 1 21.85 -20.64 25.78
CA MET A 1 20.98 -19.61 25.19
C MET A 1 21.74 -19.06 23.99
N ASP A 2 21.39 -19.55 22.80
CA ASP A 2 22.20 -19.39 21.59
C ASP A 2 22.01 -18.00 20.95
N LEU A 3 23.13 -17.39 20.57
CA LEU A 3 23.22 -16.11 19.87
C LEU A 3 22.35 -16.09 18.58
N GLY A 4 22.10 -17.25 17.98
CA GLY A 4 21.26 -17.41 16.79
C GLY A 4 19.77 -17.08 17.00
N GLN A 5 19.21 -17.25 18.21
CA GLN A 5 17.82 -16.86 18.51
C GLN A 5 17.66 -15.33 18.64
N PHE A 6 18.68 -14.62 19.11
CA PHE A 6 18.66 -13.16 19.19
C PHE A 6 18.67 -12.52 17.81
N ILE A 7 19.53 -13.00 16.90
CA ILE A 7 19.64 -12.48 15.53
C ILE A 7 18.33 -12.68 14.75
N HIS A 8 17.69 -13.84 14.85
CA HIS A 8 16.40 -14.09 14.20
C HIS A 8 15.27 -13.21 14.76
N SER A 9 15.24 -13.00 16.08
CA SER A 9 14.22 -12.18 16.73
C SER A 9 14.37 -10.69 16.39
N GLU A 10 15.61 -10.17 16.33
CA GLU A 10 15.86 -8.78 15.95
C GLU A 10 15.58 -8.50 14.47
N HIS A 11 15.89 -9.44 13.57
CA HIS A 11 15.56 -9.31 12.15
C HIS A 11 14.04 -9.24 11.90
N GLN A 12 13.23 -9.98 12.66
CA GLN A 12 11.76 -9.90 12.53
C GLN A 12 11.24 -8.54 13.00
N LEU A 13 11.79 -8.02 14.09
CA LEU A 13 11.38 -6.74 14.69
C LEU A 13 11.73 -5.55 13.79
N ILE A 14 12.90 -5.56 13.15
CA ILE A 14 13.31 -4.46 12.27
C ILE A 14 12.42 -4.33 11.03
N PHE A 15 11.98 -5.45 10.43
CA PHE A 15 11.06 -5.41 9.28
C PHE A 15 9.68 -4.88 9.68
N ILE A 16 9.18 -5.22 10.86
CA ILE A 16 7.92 -4.67 11.39
C ILE A 16 8.04 -3.16 11.58
N ILE A 17 9.14 -2.69 12.18
CA ILE A 17 9.40 -1.26 12.39
C ILE A 17 9.50 -0.52 11.05
N ILE A 18 10.25 -1.05 10.08
CA ILE A 18 10.38 -0.46 8.74
C ILE A 18 9.02 -0.40 8.05
N SER A 19 8.25 -1.49 8.10
CA SER A 19 6.90 -1.55 7.53
C SER A 19 5.96 -0.49 8.14
N PHE A 20 6.02 -0.32 9.46
CA PHE A 20 5.28 0.72 10.16
C PHE A 20 5.70 2.14 9.72
N LEU A 21 7.00 2.41 9.60
CA LEU A 21 7.51 3.70 9.14
C LEU A 21 7.08 4.01 7.70
N ILE A 22 7.08 3.02 6.82
CA ILE A 22 6.58 3.16 5.44
C ILE A 22 5.10 3.51 5.45
N ALA A 23 4.28 2.78 6.22
CA ALA A 23 2.85 3.05 6.32
C ALA A 23 2.56 4.44 6.90
N TYR A 24 3.32 4.84 7.92
CA TYR A 24 3.20 6.14 8.56
C TYR A 24 3.53 7.30 7.60
N THR A 25 4.68 7.23 6.93
CA THR A 25 5.12 8.26 5.98
C THR A 25 4.19 8.35 4.78
N ALA A 26 3.79 7.21 4.19
CA ALA A 26 2.84 7.17 3.10
C ALA A 26 1.48 7.77 3.48
N SER A 27 1.00 7.50 4.72
CA SER A 27 -0.26 8.06 5.22
C SER A 27 -0.19 9.58 5.35
N ILE A 28 0.88 10.14 5.91
CA ILE A 28 1.05 11.60 6.04
C ILE A 28 1.10 12.25 4.66
N THR A 29 1.92 11.74 3.74
CA THR A 29 2.04 12.29 2.40
C THR A 29 0.73 12.20 1.60
N SER A 30 -0.02 11.12 1.79
CA SER A 30 -1.34 10.92 1.17
C SER A 30 -2.37 11.92 1.70
N ILE A 31 -2.40 12.14 3.02
CA ILE A 31 -3.26 13.14 3.66
C ILE A 31 -2.89 14.56 3.21
N ASP A 32 -1.60 14.88 3.13
CA ASP A 32 -1.15 16.20 2.69
C ASP A 32 -1.48 16.44 1.21
N SER A 33 -1.35 15.42 0.36
CA SER A 33 -1.82 15.48 -1.03
C SER A 33 -3.34 15.72 -1.08
N ALA A 34 -4.12 15.06 -0.22
CA ALA A 34 -5.57 15.28 -0.13
C ALA A 34 -5.94 16.72 0.26
N LYS A 35 -5.16 17.37 1.14
CA LYS A 35 -5.32 18.80 1.44
C LYS A 35 -5.02 19.66 0.21
N GLN A 36 -3.93 19.39 -0.51
CA GLN A 36 -3.53 20.15 -1.70
C GLN A 36 -4.53 20.03 -2.86
N ILE A 37 -5.23 18.90 -2.98
CA ILE A 37 -6.32 18.72 -3.95
C ILE A 37 -7.43 19.75 -3.77
N HIS A 38 -7.74 20.14 -2.54
CA HIS A 38 -8.79 21.13 -2.24
C HIS A 38 -8.35 22.56 -2.53
N LEU A 39 -7.04 22.83 -2.52
CA LEU A 39 -6.45 24.14 -2.78
C LEU A 39 -6.08 24.35 -4.26
N SER A 40 -6.05 23.27 -5.04
CA SER A 40 -5.60 23.27 -6.43
C SER A 40 -6.75 23.20 -7.43
N ASN A 41 -6.55 23.76 -8.62
CA ASN A 41 -7.52 23.74 -9.72
C ASN A 41 -6.95 23.11 -10.99
N GLY A 42 -7.84 22.66 -11.88
CA GLY A 42 -7.47 22.17 -13.22
C GLY A 42 -6.49 21.00 -13.21
N LEU A 43 -5.39 21.12 -13.96
CA LEU A 43 -4.38 20.06 -14.12
C LEU A 43 -3.60 19.77 -12.84
N ILE A 44 -3.32 20.79 -12.02
CA ILE A 44 -2.55 20.63 -10.77
C ILE A 44 -3.35 19.77 -9.79
N LYS A 45 -4.68 19.92 -9.75
CA LYS A 45 -5.57 19.06 -8.96
C LYS A 45 -5.46 17.59 -9.36
N HIS A 46 -5.41 17.29 -10.66
CA HIS A 46 -5.23 15.93 -11.16
C HIS A 46 -3.85 15.38 -10.81
N ALA A 47 -2.80 16.20 -10.89
CA ALA A 47 -1.45 15.81 -10.48
C ALA A 47 -1.44 15.40 -8.99
N TRP A 48 -2.07 16.16 -8.10
CA TRP A 48 -2.15 15.80 -6.67
C TRP A 48 -2.97 14.54 -6.40
N ILE A 49 -4.01 14.27 -7.18
CA ILE A 49 -4.76 13.01 -7.10
C ILE A 49 -3.86 11.83 -7.48
N LEU A 50 -3.12 11.95 -8.59
CA LEU A 50 -2.23 10.91 -9.08
C LEU A 50 -1.09 10.66 -8.10
N THR A 51 -0.45 11.72 -7.58
CA THR A 51 0.65 11.57 -6.62
C THR A 51 0.16 11.02 -5.28
N GLY A 52 -0.92 11.56 -4.72
CA GLY A 52 -1.49 11.08 -3.45
C GLY A 52 -1.93 9.61 -3.54
N GLY A 53 -2.62 9.24 -4.61
CA GLY A 53 -3.03 7.87 -4.86
C GLY A 53 -1.85 6.92 -5.10
N ALA A 54 -0.83 7.34 -5.85
CA ALA A 54 0.37 6.54 -6.08
C ALA A 54 1.16 6.32 -4.79
N VAL A 55 1.40 7.36 -3.99
CA VAL A 55 2.11 7.26 -2.72
C VAL A 55 1.38 6.32 -1.76
N LEU A 56 0.06 6.45 -1.65
CA LEU A 56 -0.73 5.55 -0.81
C LEU A 56 -0.66 4.10 -1.30
N GLY A 57 -0.88 3.86 -2.59
CA GLY A 57 -0.87 2.51 -3.16
C GLY A 57 0.50 1.83 -3.05
N ILE A 58 1.58 2.55 -3.34
CA ILE A 58 2.96 2.06 -3.18
C ILE A 58 3.28 1.81 -1.71
N GLY A 59 2.79 2.66 -0.80
CA GLY A 59 2.95 2.48 0.65
C GLY A 59 2.26 1.22 1.16
N ILE A 60 1.01 0.97 0.77
CA ILE A 60 0.25 -0.24 1.12
C ILE A 60 0.97 -1.49 0.58
N TRP A 61 1.39 -1.46 -0.69
CA TRP A 61 2.14 -2.56 -1.29
C TRP A 61 3.46 -2.83 -0.56
N SER A 62 4.25 -1.79 -0.31
CA SER A 62 5.55 -1.91 0.37
C SER A 62 5.39 -2.44 1.80
N MET A 63 4.45 -1.88 2.56
CA MET A 63 4.12 -2.34 3.91
C MET A 63 3.79 -3.84 3.93
N HIS A 64 2.97 -4.29 2.98
CA HIS A 64 2.58 -5.69 2.87
C HIS A 64 3.79 -6.61 2.62
N PHE A 65 4.60 -6.33 1.59
CA PHE A 65 5.75 -7.18 1.26
C PHE A 65 6.85 -7.14 2.34
N VAL A 66 7.16 -5.96 2.89
CA VAL A 66 8.13 -5.83 3.98
C VAL A 66 7.64 -6.56 5.23
N SER A 67 6.35 -6.52 5.53
CA SER A 67 5.78 -7.31 6.63
C SER A 67 5.82 -8.80 6.37
N MET A 68 5.69 -9.26 5.11
CA MET A 68 5.83 -10.69 4.82
C MET A 68 7.26 -11.17 5.06
N LEU A 69 8.29 -10.34 4.80
CA LEU A 69 9.69 -10.68 5.08
C LEU A 69 9.98 -10.91 6.59
N SER A 70 9.14 -10.40 7.49
CA SER A 70 9.27 -10.70 8.92
C SER A 70 8.73 -12.09 9.30
N TYR A 71 8.00 -12.76 8.40
CA TYR A 71 7.46 -14.09 8.67
C TYR A 71 8.55 -15.15 8.45
N PRO A 72 8.72 -16.12 9.36
CA PRO A 72 9.71 -17.18 9.20
C PRO A 72 9.22 -18.18 8.16
N PHE A 73 9.45 -17.90 6.87
CA PHE A 73 9.23 -18.87 5.82
C PHE A 73 10.27 -19.98 5.92
N SER A 74 9.83 -21.24 5.88
CA SER A 74 10.77 -22.35 5.73
C SER A 74 11.52 -22.16 4.41
N GLU A 75 12.83 -22.34 4.46
CA GLU A 75 13.78 -22.13 3.37
C GLU A 75 13.19 -22.53 2.00
N GLN A 76 13.24 -21.63 1.00
CA GLN A 76 12.79 -21.77 -0.41
C GLN A 76 11.48 -21.05 -0.85
N ALA A 77 11.05 -20.00 -0.16
CA ALA A 77 10.02 -19.10 -0.70
C ALA A 77 10.65 -18.03 -1.63
N TYR A 78 10.21 -17.95 -2.89
CA TYR A 78 10.59 -16.89 -3.81
C TYR A 78 9.37 -16.09 -4.27
N PHE A 79 9.56 -14.78 -4.45
CA PHE A 79 8.53 -13.90 -4.99
C PHE A 79 8.58 -13.85 -6.52
N ASP A 80 7.46 -14.18 -7.16
CA ASP A 80 7.29 -13.96 -8.60
C ASP A 80 7.22 -12.45 -8.89
N LYS A 81 8.24 -11.94 -9.59
CA LYS A 81 8.37 -10.50 -9.90
C LYS A 81 7.18 -9.98 -10.71
N ALA A 82 6.60 -10.80 -11.58
CA ALA A 82 5.47 -10.38 -12.42
C ALA A 82 4.20 -10.21 -11.59
N MET A 83 3.91 -11.14 -10.68
CA MET A 83 2.78 -11.04 -9.75
C MET A 83 2.94 -9.87 -8.78
N SER A 84 4.14 -9.62 -8.27
CA SER A 84 4.42 -8.48 -7.41
C SER A 84 4.26 -7.13 -8.13
N ALA A 85 4.69 -7.05 -9.40
CA ALA A 85 4.46 -5.87 -10.24
C ALA A 85 2.97 -5.65 -10.54
N TYR A 86 2.21 -6.72 -10.76
CA TYR A 86 0.77 -6.63 -10.98
C TYR A 86 0.02 -6.16 -9.72
N SER A 87 0.45 -6.62 -8.54
CA SER A 87 -0.19 -6.28 -7.26
C SER A 87 -0.01 -4.80 -6.90
N VAL A 88 1.15 -4.18 -7.17
CA VAL A 88 1.35 -2.74 -6.96
C VAL A 88 0.49 -1.89 -7.90
N ILE A 89 0.32 -2.32 -9.15
CA ILE A 89 -0.54 -1.61 -10.12
C ILE A 89 -1.98 -1.57 -9.61
N ILE A 90 -2.50 -2.70 -9.13
CA ILE A 90 -3.86 -2.77 -8.57
C ILE A 90 -4.01 -1.86 -7.35
N ALA A 91 -3.04 -1.87 -6.43
CA ALA A 91 -3.09 -1.01 -5.26
C ALA A 91 -3.08 0.48 -5.63
N VAL A 92 -2.19 0.90 -6.53
CA VAL A 92 -2.08 2.29 -6.99
C VAL A 92 -3.34 2.72 -7.70
N LEU A 93 -3.84 1.94 -8.67
CA LEU A 93 -5.06 2.27 -9.41
C LEU A 93 -6.26 2.42 -8.48
N SER A 94 -6.41 1.51 -7.53
CA SER A 94 -7.52 1.56 -6.56
C SER A 94 -7.45 2.79 -5.67
N CYS A 95 -6.25 3.19 -5.24
CA CYS A 95 -6.03 4.43 -4.48
C CYS A 95 -6.34 5.68 -5.29
N VAL A 96 -5.87 5.76 -6.54
CA VAL A 96 -6.14 6.87 -7.45
C VAL A 96 -7.64 7.01 -7.74
N ILE A 97 -8.33 5.90 -8.04
CA ILE A 97 -9.77 5.91 -8.29
C ILE A 97 -10.53 6.34 -7.03
N GLY A 98 -10.12 5.87 -5.84
CA GLY A 98 -10.70 6.29 -4.57
C GLY A 98 -10.56 7.80 -4.34
N PHE A 99 -9.38 8.36 -4.59
CA PHE A 99 -9.14 9.80 -4.49
C PHE A 99 -9.97 10.58 -5.52
N TYR A 100 -10.08 10.09 -6.75
CA TYR A 100 -10.89 10.70 -7.79
C TYR A 100 -12.38 10.72 -7.40
N SER A 101 -12.90 9.61 -6.88
CA SER A 101 -14.27 9.49 -6.36
C SER A 101 -14.55 10.52 -5.26
N ILE A 102 -13.69 10.59 -4.24
CA ILE A 102 -13.82 11.53 -3.12
C ILE A 102 -13.79 12.99 -3.61
N THR A 103 -13.03 13.26 -4.67
CA THR A 103 -12.75 14.61 -5.14
C THR A 103 -13.80 15.21 -6.07
N PHE A 104 -14.43 14.38 -6.92
CA PHE A 104 -15.32 14.86 -7.98
C PHE A 104 -16.81 14.53 -7.78
N MET A 105 -17.14 13.65 -6.83
CA MET A 105 -18.53 13.34 -6.54
C MET A 105 -19.21 14.45 -5.73
N LYS A 106 -20.44 14.82 -6.12
CA LYS A 106 -21.24 15.85 -5.44
C LYS A 106 -21.67 15.43 -4.02
N HIS A 107 -22.01 14.15 -3.83
CA HIS A 107 -22.49 13.62 -2.55
C HIS A 107 -21.32 13.13 -1.68
N LYS A 108 -20.91 13.95 -0.71
CA LYS A 108 -19.72 13.68 0.14
C LYS A 108 -19.74 12.33 0.85
N LEU A 109 -20.86 11.94 1.45
CA LEU A 109 -21.00 10.66 2.16
C LEU A 109 -20.86 9.46 1.20
N LEU A 110 -21.53 9.53 0.05
CA LEU A 110 -21.45 8.48 -0.96
C LEU A 110 -20.04 8.40 -1.56
N ALA A 111 -19.39 9.55 -1.77
CA ALA A 111 -18.03 9.64 -2.28
C ALA A 111 -17.02 8.97 -1.34
N LEU A 112 -17.18 9.20 -0.02
CA LEU A 112 -16.35 8.57 1.01
C LEU A 112 -16.60 7.06 1.07
N PHE A 113 -17.87 6.65 0.98
CA PHE A 113 -18.24 5.24 1.01
C PHE A 113 -17.69 4.48 -0.21
N LEU A 114 -17.91 4.99 -1.43
CA LEU A 114 -17.39 4.37 -2.65
C LEU A 114 -15.87 4.45 -2.74
N GLY A 115 -15.28 5.57 -2.33
CA GLY A 115 -13.82 5.72 -2.26
C GLY A 115 -13.19 4.71 -1.30
N GLY A 116 -13.76 4.57 -0.09
CA GLY A 116 -13.33 3.59 0.90
C GLY A 116 -13.47 2.15 0.42
N ILE A 117 -14.61 1.80 -0.18
CA ILE A 117 -14.80 0.46 -0.77
C ILE A 117 -13.79 0.18 -1.87
N THR A 118 -13.55 1.16 -2.76
CA THR A 118 -12.60 0.97 -3.88
C THR A 118 -11.18 0.74 -3.37
N ILE A 119 -10.72 1.56 -2.42
CA ILE A 119 -9.40 1.40 -1.81
C ILE A 119 -9.29 0.08 -1.04
N GLY A 120 -10.32 -0.26 -0.27
CA GLY A 120 -10.37 -1.49 0.54
C GLY A 120 -10.36 -2.75 -0.32
N THR A 121 -11.22 -2.81 -1.34
CA THR A 121 -11.28 -3.94 -2.28
C THR A 121 -9.99 -4.09 -3.08
N GLY A 122 -9.39 -2.97 -3.51
CA GLY A 122 -8.07 -2.98 -4.16
C GLY A 122 -6.95 -3.49 -3.26
N THR A 123 -6.95 -3.07 -1.99
CA THR A 123 -5.98 -3.53 -0.98
C THR A 123 -6.15 -5.02 -0.71
N PHE A 124 -7.40 -5.50 -0.62
CA PHE A 124 -7.71 -6.92 -0.50
C PHE A 124 -7.21 -7.69 -1.73
N GLY A 125 -7.51 -7.22 -2.95
CA GLY A 125 -7.00 -7.82 -4.18
C GLY A 125 -5.47 -7.89 -4.22
N MET A 126 -4.78 -6.79 -3.87
CA MET A 126 -3.32 -6.76 -3.76
C MET A 126 -2.81 -7.77 -2.74
N HIS A 127 -3.49 -7.93 -1.60
CA HIS A 127 -3.11 -8.91 -0.57
C HIS A 127 -3.18 -10.35 -1.09
N TYR A 128 -4.25 -10.75 -1.76
CA TYR A 128 -4.35 -12.10 -2.33
C TYR A 128 -3.33 -12.36 -3.43
N ILE A 129 -3.10 -11.36 -4.29
CA ILE A 129 -2.11 -11.46 -5.37
C ILE A 129 -0.68 -11.47 -4.79
N GLY A 130 -0.43 -10.73 -3.72
CA GLY A 130 0.84 -10.72 -2.99
C GLY A 130 1.14 -12.07 -2.35
N MET A 131 0.13 -12.68 -1.71
CA MET A 131 0.25 -14.03 -1.15
C MET A 131 0.37 -15.11 -2.24
N SER A 132 -0.31 -14.98 -3.38
CA SER A 132 -0.16 -15.94 -4.49
C SER A 132 1.15 -15.78 -5.25
N ALA A 133 1.81 -14.62 -5.15
CA ALA A 133 3.16 -14.41 -5.66
C ALA A 133 4.21 -15.23 -4.91
N MET A 134 3.90 -15.65 -3.68
CA MET A 134 4.75 -16.55 -2.91
C MET A 134 4.63 -17.96 -3.43
N LYS A 135 5.70 -18.42 -4.09
CA LYS A 135 5.82 -19.80 -4.54
C LYS A 135 6.82 -20.51 -3.64
N SER A 136 6.43 -21.67 -3.13
CA SER A 136 7.34 -22.69 -2.59
C SER A 136 7.69 -23.66 -3.72
N VAL A 137 8.96 -24.05 -3.84
CA VAL A 137 9.40 -25.16 -4.69
C VAL A 137 8.92 -26.48 -4.10
#